data_AF-A0A7V2SY69-F1
#
_entry.id   AF-A0A7V2SY69-F1
#
_cell.length_a   1.000
_cell.length_b   1.000
_cell.length_c   1.000
_cell.angle_alpha   90.00
_cell.angle_beta   90.00
_cell.angle_gamma   90.00
#
_symmetry.space_group_name_H-M   'P 1'
#
loop_
_entity.id
_entity.type
_entity.pdbx_description
1 polymer ?
#
loop_
_entity_poly.entity_id
_entity_poly.type
_entity_poly.pdbx_seq_one_letter_code
_entity_poly.pdbx_strand_id
1 'polypeptide(L)'
;LALCLMPFSILFAQAISLLFGYSASQFVITGSYTFSSGVFPVLFLLIVAPIIEELAWHSYATDALRNKFNLLNTSLVFALFWGIWHIPLSSINHYYQSNIIETGWLHGVNFLVSIFPFVIIMNWLYYKTGRNIIIPIIFHITAGYFNEIFATDPDSKIIQTLLLILFASWLVWREKDFFFEPHYLKPPNYTPS
;
A
#
# COMPACT_ATOMS: atom_id res chain seq x y z
N LEU A 1 -9.76 8.81 6.20
CA LEU A 1 -8.84 7.65 6.31
C LEU A 1 -7.82 7.63 5.17
N ALA A 2 -8.24 7.58 3.91
CA ALA A 2 -7.35 7.50 2.74
C ALA A 2 -6.20 8.54 2.74
N LEU A 3 -6.47 9.80 3.08
CA LEU A 3 -5.45 10.86 3.12
C LEU A 3 -4.52 10.82 4.35
N CYS A 4 -5.00 10.28 5.48
CA CYS A 4 -4.35 10.49 6.77
C CYS A 4 -3.60 9.26 7.28
N LEU A 5 -4.02 8.05 6.87
CA LEU A 5 -3.47 6.81 7.43
C LEU A 5 -1.97 6.67 7.12
N MET A 6 -1.58 6.90 5.86
CA MET A 6 -0.19 6.79 5.43
C MET A 6 0.74 7.80 6.10
N PRO A 7 0.46 9.13 6.08
CA PRO A 7 1.32 10.09 6.78
C PRO A 7 1.34 9.87 8.30
N PHE A 8 0.21 9.50 8.91
CA PHE A 8 0.19 9.19 10.33
C PHE A 8 1.03 7.95 10.66
N SER A 9 0.91 6.88 9.87
CA SER A 9 1.63 5.63 10.11
C SER A 9 3.16 5.81 10.02
N ILE A 10 3.66 6.57 9.05
CA ILE A 10 5.10 6.79 8.88
C ILE A 10 5.66 7.67 10.00
N LEU A 11 4.97 8.77 10.34
CA LEU A 11 5.39 9.66 11.43
C LEU A 11 5.33 8.96 12.78
N PHE A 12 4.32 8.11 13.00
CA PHE A 12 4.21 7.33 14.22
C PHE A 12 5.28 6.25 14.31
N ALA A 13 5.62 5.61 13.19
CA ALA A 13 6.73 4.66 13.12
C ALA A 13 8.08 5.33 13.44
N GLN A 14 8.35 6.52 12.89
CA GLN A 14 9.52 7.33 13.22
C GLN A 14 9.53 7.72 14.71
N ALA A 15 8.38 8.10 15.27
CA ALA A 15 8.30 8.45 16.70
C ALA A 15 8.61 7.24 17.61
N ILE A 16 8.14 6.05 17.23
CA ILE A 16 8.45 4.81 17.94
C ILE A 16 9.94 4.46 17.79
N SER A 17 10.52 4.64 16.59
CA SER A 17 11.94 4.32 16.36
C SER A 17 12.87 5.15 17.23
N LEU A 18 12.51 6.37 17.63
CA LEU A 18 13.28 7.16 18.60
C LEU A 18 13.53 6.41 19.92
N LEU A 19 12.57 5.59 20.36
CA LEU A 19 12.71 4.77 21.58
C LEU A 19 13.78 3.67 21.45
N PHE A 20 14.15 3.33 20.23
CA PHE A 20 15.19 2.35 19.91
C PHE A 20 16.54 2.99 19.56
N GLY A 21 16.68 4.32 19.72
CA GLY A 21 17.93 5.04 19.52
C GLY A 21 18.13 5.60 18.11
N TYR A 22 17.10 5.57 17.25
CA TYR A 22 17.16 6.19 15.93
C TYR A 22 17.10 7.73 16.02
N SER A 23 17.62 8.41 14.98
CA SER A 23 17.76 9.87 14.96
C SER A 23 16.45 10.59 14.60
N ALA A 24 16.20 11.72 15.27
CA ALA A 24 15.12 12.64 14.91
C ALA A 24 15.32 13.33 13.54
N SER A 25 16.48 13.17 12.90
CA SER A 25 16.69 13.63 11.52
C SER A 25 15.76 12.93 10.52
N GLN A 26 15.15 11.80 10.87
CA GLN A 26 14.18 11.10 10.01
C GLN A 26 12.93 11.92 9.72
N PHE A 27 12.56 12.87 10.58
CA PHE A 27 11.40 13.74 10.40
C PHE A 27 11.63 14.87 9.37
N VAL A 28 12.86 15.04 8.90
CA VAL A 28 13.20 16.08 7.93
C VAL A 28 12.55 15.76 6.58
N ILE A 29 11.84 16.75 6.05
CA ILE A 29 11.37 16.75 4.67
C ILE A 29 12.59 17.04 3.79
N THR A 30 13.07 16.04 3.07
CA THR A 30 14.33 16.12 2.31
C THR A 30 14.24 17.03 1.11
N GLY A 31 13.02 17.36 0.63
CA GLY A 31 12.76 18.16 -0.57
C GLY A 31 13.34 17.55 -1.86
N SER A 32 13.96 16.38 -1.74
CA SER A 32 14.68 15.62 -2.76
C SER A 32 14.28 14.17 -2.59
N TYR A 33 13.93 13.53 -3.71
CA TYR A 33 13.43 12.17 -3.70
C TYR A 33 14.59 11.16 -3.61
N THR A 34 14.40 10.10 -2.84
CA THR A 34 15.41 9.07 -2.54
C THR A 34 15.85 8.24 -3.75
N PHE A 35 15.16 8.38 -4.89
CA PHE A 35 15.49 7.74 -6.16
C PHE A 35 15.34 8.70 -7.33
N SER A 36 16.20 8.55 -8.33
CA SER A 36 16.06 9.17 -9.65
C SER A 36 15.79 8.05 -10.63
N SER A 37 14.57 7.95 -11.17
CA SER A 37 14.38 7.13 -12.36
C SER A 37 14.95 7.93 -13.52
N GLY A 38 16.09 7.53 -14.08
CA GLY A 38 16.75 8.26 -15.17
C GLY A 38 15.89 8.47 -16.43
N VAL A 39 14.63 8.02 -16.43
CA VAL A 39 13.68 8.02 -17.54
C VAL A 39 12.40 8.84 -17.24
N PHE A 40 11.91 8.88 -16.00
CA PHE A 40 10.69 9.60 -15.64
C PHE A 40 10.85 10.52 -14.42
N PRO A 41 10.20 11.71 -14.41
CA PRO A 41 10.17 12.58 -13.23
C PRO A 41 9.59 11.85 -12.02
N VAL A 42 10.09 12.12 -10.81
CA VAL A 42 9.61 11.41 -9.62
C VAL A 42 8.12 11.66 -9.35
N LEU A 43 7.63 12.87 -9.68
CA LEU A 43 6.20 13.18 -9.65
C LEU A 43 5.36 12.29 -10.59
N PHE A 44 5.92 11.84 -11.72
CA PHE A 44 5.26 10.89 -12.61
C PHE A 44 5.09 9.54 -11.90
N LEU A 45 6.14 9.04 -11.25
CA LEU A 45 6.10 7.77 -10.53
C LEU A 45 5.25 7.82 -9.26
N LEU A 46 5.13 8.97 -8.60
CA LEU A 46 4.34 9.12 -7.37
C LEU A 46 2.87 9.46 -7.60
N ILE A 47 2.51 9.93 -8.80
CA ILE A 47 1.14 10.39 -9.10
C ILE A 47 0.56 9.61 -10.28
N VAL A 48 1.22 9.65 -11.43
CA VAL A 48 0.68 9.07 -12.67
C VAL A 48 0.70 7.55 -12.64
N ALA A 49 1.78 6.94 -12.15
CA ALA A 49 1.86 5.49 -12.04
C ALA A 49 0.76 4.91 -11.12
N PRO A 50 0.55 5.39 -9.87
CA PRO A 50 -0.59 4.97 -9.05
C PRO A 50 -1.95 5.15 -9.73
N ILE A 51 -2.17 6.24 -10.47
CA ILE A 51 -3.44 6.43 -11.21
C ILE A 51 -3.64 5.31 -12.22
N ILE A 52 -2.62 4.98 -13.03
CA ILE A 52 -2.70 3.93 -14.05
C ILE A 52 -2.87 2.57 -13.40
N GLU A 53 -2.11 2.27 -12.35
CA GLU A 53 -2.20 1.01 -11.62
C GLU A 53 -3.59 0.83 -11.04
N GLU A 54 -4.10 1.80 -10.29
CA GLU A 54 -5.42 1.67 -9.66
C GLU A 54 -6.55 1.62 -10.69
N LEU A 55 -6.43 2.33 -11.82
CA LEU A 55 -7.36 2.17 -12.94
C LEU A 55 -7.32 0.75 -13.50
N ALA A 56 -6.16 0.15 -13.72
CA ALA A 56 -6.05 -1.21 -14.23
C ALA A 56 -6.58 -2.25 -13.22
N TRP A 57 -6.23 -2.10 -11.95
CA TRP A 57 -6.55 -3.08 -10.91
C TRP A 57 -8.00 -3.01 -10.45
N HIS A 58 -8.52 -1.81 -10.18
CA HIS A 58 -9.86 -1.64 -9.63
C HIS A 58 -10.97 -1.51 -10.69
N SER A 59 -10.64 -1.35 -11.98
CA SER A 59 -11.66 -1.44 -13.04
C SER A 59 -12.03 -2.89 -13.40
N TYR A 60 -11.14 -3.85 -13.16
CA TYR A 60 -11.36 -5.23 -13.57
C TYR A 60 -10.82 -6.28 -12.59
N ALA A 61 -9.52 -6.28 -12.29
CA ALA A 61 -8.86 -7.39 -11.60
C ALA A 61 -9.45 -7.68 -10.21
N THR A 62 -9.65 -6.63 -9.41
CA THR A 62 -10.17 -6.76 -8.03
C THR A 62 -11.60 -7.29 -8.01
N ASP A 63 -12.48 -6.77 -8.86
CA ASP A 63 -13.87 -7.25 -8.95
C ASP A 63 -13.96 -8.66 -9.55
N ALA A 64 -13.11 -9.00 -10.53
CA ALA A 64 -13.03 -10.36 -11.08
C ALA A 64 -12.63 -11.39 -10.00
N LEU A 65 -11.68 -11.05 -9.13
CA LEU A 65 -11.32 -11.88 -7.98
C LEU A 65 -12.46 -11.92 -6.95
N ARG A 66 -13.11 -10.79 -6.66
CA ARG A 66 -14.20 -10.73 -5.67
C ARG A 66 -15.44 -11.50 -6.08
N ASN A 67 -15.65 -11.72 -7.37
CA ASN A 67 -16.72 -12.60 -7.86
C ASN A 67 -16.50 -14.08 -7.52
N LYS A 68 -15.26 -14.50 -7.25
CA LYS A 68 -14.91 -15.89 -6.91
C LYS A 68 -14.56 -16.08 -5.44
N PHE A 69 -14.13 -15.03 -4.77
CA PHE A 69 -13.58 -15.07 -3.43
C PHE A 69 -14.28 -14.08 -2.48
N ASN A 70 -14.07 -14.23 -1.17
CA ASN A 70 -14.39 -13.19 -0.20
C ASN A 70 -13.34 -12.06 -0.26
N LEU A 71 -13.58 -10.93 0.43
CA LEU A 71 -12.70 -9.76 0.33
C LEU A 71 -11.27 -10.08 0.74
N LEU A 72 -11.12 -10.84 1.83
CA LEU A 72 -9.81 -11.14 2.37
C LEU A 72 -8.99 -11.96 1.37
N ASN A 73 -9.57 -13.03 0.83
CA ASN A 73 -8.90 -13.85 -0.17
C ASN A 73 -8.64 -13.08 -1.47
N THR A 74 -9.57 -12.22 -1.90
CA THR A 74 -9.33 -11.28 -3.02
C THR A 74 -8.10 -10.42 -2.75
N SER A 75 -8.02 -9.80 -1.57
CA SER A 75 -6.89 -8.95 -1.19
C SER A 75 -5.58 -9.73 -1.07
N LEU A 76 -5.58 -10.93 -0.48
CA LEU A 76 -4.35 -11.73 -0.32
C LEU A 76 -3.81 -12.23 -1.66
N VAL A 77 -4.68 -12.73 -2.54
CA VAL A 77 -4.30 -13.17 -3.88
C VAL A 77 -3.79 -11.97 -4.68
N PHE A 78 -4.51 -10.86 -4.67
CA PHE A 78 -4.09 -9.64 -5.36
C PHE A 78 -2.75 -9.12 -4.84
N ALA A 79 -2.55 -9.07 -3.52
CA ALA A 79 -1.29 -8.66 -2.90
C ALA A 79 -0.11 -9.52 -3.35
N LEU A 80 -0.31 -10.84 -3.46
CA LEU A 80 0.74 -11.74 -3.97
C LEU A 80 1.09 -11.44 -5.43
N PHE A 81 0.09 -11.31 -6.30
CA PHE A 81 0.32 -10.96 -7.71
C PHE A 81 0.98 -9.59 -7.86
N TRP A 82 0.51 -8.59 -7.11
CA TRP A 82 1.06 -7.25 -7.13
C TRP A 82 2.49 -7.21 -6.56
N GLY A 83 2.80 -7.98 -5.53
CA GLY A 83 4.17 -8.17 -5.05
C GLY A 83 5.10 -8.78 -6.11
N ILE A 84 4.64 -9.81 -6.82
CA ILE A 84 5.41 -10.43 -7.92
C ILE A 84 5.61 -9.43 -9.07
N TRP A 85 4.60 -8.61 -9.39
CA TRP A 85 4.69 -7.55 -10.42
C TRP A 85 5.81 -6.54 -10.14
N HIS A 86 6.18 -6.34 -8.88
CA HIS A 86 7.28 -5.46 -8.50
C HIS A 86 8.67 -6.10 -8.54
N ILE A 87 8.77 -7.44 -8.66
CA ILE A 87 10.06 -8.16 -8.68
C ILE A 87 10.93 -7.75 -9.88
N PRO A 88 10.43 -7.66 -11.13
CA PRO A 88 11.25 -7.24 -12.27
C PRO A 88 11.87 -5.84 -12.10
N LEU A 89 11.15 -4.90 -11.49
CA LEU A 89 11.63 -3.54 -11.20
C LEU A 89 12.76 -3.52 -10.17
N SER A 90 12.80 -4.50 -9.26
CA SER A 90 13.90 -4.66 -8.30
C SER A 90 15.20 -5.18 -8.91
N SER A 91 15.13 -5.74 -10.12
CA SER A 91 16.28 -6.31 -10.84
C SER A 91 16.94 -5.33 -11.82
N ILE A 92 16.41 -4.11 -11.96
CA ILE A 92 16.94 -3.07 -12.84
C ILE A 92 17.79 -2.12 -11.99
N ASN A 93 19.10 -2.05 -12.29
CA ASN A 93 20.04 -1.14 -11.63
C ASN A 93 19.51 0.31 -11.68
N HIS A 94 19.53 0.99 -10.53
CA HIS A 94 19.10 2.39 -10.30
C HIS A 94 17.59 2.65 -10.09
N TYR A 95 16.77 1.62 -9.87
CA TYR A 95 15.37 1.78 -9.41
C TYR A 95 15.25 1.66 -7.87
N TYR A 96 14.22 2.26 -7.25
CA TYR A 96 14.02 2.29 -5.80
C TYR A 96 14.18 0.91 -5.12
N GLN A 97 13.66 -0.14 -5.76
CA GLN A 97 13.69 -1.51 -5.27
C GLN A 97 15.09 -2.16 -5.39
N SER A 98 15.96 -1.71 -6.31
CA SER A 98 17.36 -2.16 -6.41
C SER A 98 18.20 -1.61 -5.25
N ASN A 99 17.98 -0.34 -4.86
CA ASN A 99 18.64 0.27 -3.70
C ASN A 99 18.21 -0.39 -2.37
N ILE A 100 16.98 -0.92 -2.29
CA ILE A 100 16.48 -1.68 -1.13
C ILE A 100 17.20 -3.04 -1.00
N ILE A 101 17.49 -3.71 -2.11
CA ILE A 101 18.22 -4.98 -2.09
C ILE A 101 19.70 -4.75 -1.74
N GLU A 102 20.32 -3.66 -2.20
CA GLU A 102 21.68 -3.26 -1.81
C GLU A 102 21.82 -2.87 -0.33
N THR A 103 20.76 -2.34 0.30
CA THR A 103 20.75 -2.00 1.73
C THR A 103 20.49 -3.20 2.64
N GLY A 104 19.89 -4.28 2.13
CA GLY A 104 19.77 -5.57 2.82
C GLY A 104 18.52 -6.35 2.45
N TRP A 105 18.64 -7.68 2.33
CA TRP A 105 17.54 -8.60 1.98
C TRP A 105 16.28 -8.40 2.85
N LEU A 106 16.45 -8.01 4.11
CA LEU A 106 15.38 -7.79 5.07
C LEU A 106 14.44 -6.66 4.62
N HIS A 107 14.95 -5.60 4.02
CA HIS A 107 14.14 -4.46 3.56
C HIS A 107 13.36 -4.81 2.29
N GLY A 108 13.94 -5.64 1.41
CA GLY A 108 13.24 -6.18 0.25
C GLY A 108 12.08 -7.07 0.65
N VAL A 109 12.29 -7.94 1.64
CA VAL A 109 11.22 -8.76 2.23
C VAL A 109 10.18 -7.88 2.91
N ASN A 110 10.59 -6.85 3.67
CA ASN A 110 9.66 -5.92 4.30
C ASN A 110 8.76 -5.22 3.28
N PHE A 111 9.30 -4.78 2.14
CA PHE A 111 8.50 -4.21 1.06
C PHE A 111 7.42 -5.20 0.58
N LEU A 112 7.80 -6.44 0.27
CA LEU A 112 6.84 -7.48 -0.15
C LEU A 112 5.78 -7.76 0.91
N VAL A 113 6.17 -7.77 2.20
CA VAL A 113 5.23 -7.98 3.31
C VAL A 113 4.29 -6.77 3.46
N SER A 114 4.77 -5.55 3.29
CA SER A 114 4.00 -4.30 3.44
C SER A 114 2.86 -4.16 2.43
N ILE A 115 2.99 -4.83 1.28
CA ILE A 115 1.95 -4.88 0.24
C ILE A 115 0.65 -5.52 0.76
N PHE A 116 0.75 -6.54 1.61
CA PHE A 116 -0.43 -7.27 2.10
C PHE A 116 -1.39 -6.39 2.92
N PRO A 117 -0.98 -5.75 4.04
CA PRO A 117 -1.87 -4.87 4.78
C PRO A 117 -2.32 -3.67 3.93
N PHE A 118 -1.45 -3.15 3.06
CA PHE A 118 -1.80 -2.05 2.16
C PHE A 118 -2.99 -2.41 1.26
N VAL A 119 -2.92 -3.54 0.56
CA VAL A 119 -3.99 -4.03 -0.32
C VAL A 119 -5.27 -4.36 0.46
N ILE A 120 -5.16 -4.93 1.66
CA ILE A 120 -6.33 -5.21 2.52
C ILE A 120 -7.07 -3.91 2.84
N ILE A 121 -6.36 -2.87 3.27
CA ILE A 121 -6.95 -1.58 3.64
C ILE A 121 -7.49 -0.86 2.40
N MET A 122 -6.76 -0.91 1.29
CA MET A 122 -7.14 -0.28 0.03
C MET A 122 -8.43 -0.87 -0.55
N ASN A 123 -8.51 -2.20 -0.66
CA ASN A 123 -9.73 -2.86 -1.15
C ASN A 123 -10.90 -2.65 -0.20
N TRP A 124 -10.66 -2.63 1.12
CA TRP A 124 -11.69 -2.27 2.09
C TRP A 124 -12.22 -0.85 1.85
N LEU A 125 -11.34 0.14 1.69
CA LEU A 125 -11.72 1.51 1.37
C LEU A 125 -12.53 1.59 0.07
N TYR A 126 -12.08 0.91 -0.98
CA TYR A 126 -12.75 0.87 -2.27
C TYR A 126 -14.19 0.34 -2.15
N TYR A 127 -14.39 -0.82 -1.53
CA TYR A 127 -15.74 -1.38 -1.38
C TYR A 127 -16.62 -0.62 -0.39
N LYS A 128 -16.06 -0.07 0.69
CA LYS A 128 -16.82 0.74 1.67
C LYS A 128 -17.28 2.08 1.13
N THR A 129 -16.63 2.58 0.09
CA THR A 129 -16.99 3.82 -0.59
C THR A 129 -17.81 3.59 -1.85
N GLY A 130 -18.42 2.39 -1.99
CA GLY A 130 -19.30 2.08 -3.11
C GLY A 130 -18.55 1.88 -4.43
N ARG A 131 -17.37 1.24 -4.38
CA ARG A 131 -16.49 1.01 -5.55
C ARG A 131 -15.98 2.31 -6.19
N ASN A 132 -15.74 3.35 -5.39
CA ASN A 132 -15.18 4.60 -5.89
C ASN A 132 -13.65 4.47 -6.09
N ILE A 133 -13.21 4.40 -7.35
CA ILE A 133 -11.79 4.23 -7.74
C ILE A 133 -10.91 5.43 -7.35
N ILE A 134 -11.49 6.62 -7.15
CA ILE A 134 -10.71 7.80 -6.72
C ILE A 134 -10.11 7.59 -5.33
N ILE A 135 -10.78 6.81 -4.47
CA ILE A 135 -10.32 6.55 -3.11
C ILE A 135 -9.04 5.71 -3.04
N PRO A 136 -8.92 4.54 -3.70
CA PRO A 136 -7.65 3.81 -3.76
C PRO A 136 -6.56 4.60 -4.48
N ILE A 137 -6.88 5.39 -5.53
CA ILE A 137 -5.91 6.29 -6.18
C ILE A 137 -5.30 7.26 -5.15
N ILE A 138 -6.14 7.98 -4.42
CA ILE A 138 -5.67 8.93 -3.40
C ILE A 138 -4.85 8.20 -2.32
N PHE A 139 -5.33 7.05 -1.86
CA PHE A 139 -4.64 6.25 -0.85
C PHE A 139 -3.24 5.83 -1.32
N HIS A 140 -3.11 5.32 -2.54
CA HIS A 140 -1.85 4.91 -3.14
C HIS A 140 -0.90 6.10 -3.37
N ILE A 141 -1.39 7.22 -3.91
CA ILE A 141 -0.58 8.44 -4.05
C ILE A 141 -0.04 8.89 -2.69
N THR A 142 -0.88 8.91 -1.65
CA THR A 142 -0.43 9.32 -0.31
C THR A 142 0.59 8.34 0.27
N ALA A 143 0.44 7.03 0.01
CA ALA A 143 1.41 6.02 0.42
C ALA A 143 2.77 6.27 -0.23
N GLY A 144 2.82 6.42 -1.55
CA GLY A 144 4.07 6.69 -2.27
C GLY A 144 4.69 8.02 -1.85
N TYR A 145 3.90 9.09 -1.82
CA TYR A 145 4.39 10.43 -1.50
C TYR A 145 4.96 10.54 -0.09
N PHE A 146 4.24 10.07 0.93
CA PHE A 146 4.68 10.23 2.31
C PHE A 146 5.79 9.24 2.71
N ASN A 147 5.91 8.09 2.04
CA ASN A 147 7.06 7.20 2.27
C ASN A 147 8.37 7.71 1.67
N GLU A 148 8.30 8.66 0.73
CA GLU A 148 9.46 9.21 0.01
C GLU A 148 9.83 10.64 0.42
N ILE A 149 8.90 11.45 0.91
CA ILE A 149 9.18 12.85 1.28
C ILE A 149 10.06 12.98 2.54
N PHE A 150 10.01 12.00 3.43
CA PHE A 150 10.78 11.99 4.67
C PHE A 150 12.07 11.16 4.52
N ALA A 151 13.12 11.57 5.22
CA ALA A 151 14.38 10.82 5.35
C ALA A 151 14.24 9.57 6.25
N THR A 152 13.21 8.76 6.02
CA THR A 152 12.88 7.66 6.92
C THR A 152 13.89 6.55 6.79
N ASP A 153 14.44 6.13 7.92
CA ASP A 153 15.33 4.98 7.99
C ASP A 153 14.59 3.69 7.59
N PRO A 154 15.24 2.78 6.85
CA PRO A 154 14.65 1.51 6.44
C PRO A 154 14.05 0.69 7.60
N ASP A 155 14.63 0.74 8.80
CA ASP A 155 14.11 0.02 9.97
C ASP A 155 12.82 0.66 10.52
N SER A 156 12.69 1.98 10.44
CA SER A 156 11.43 2.67 10.76
C SER A 156 10.30 2.25 9.82
N LYS A 157 10.59 1.90 8.55
CA LYS A 157 9.60 1.33 7.61
C LYS A 157 9.15 -0.09 7.99
N ILE A 158 9.97 -0.84 8.72
CA ILE A 158 9.56 -2.13 9.31
C ILE A 158 8.53 -1.90 10.42
N ILE A 159 8.78 -0.92 11.30
CA ILE A 159 7.82 -0.54 12.36
C ILE A 159 6.49 -0.09 11.74
N GLN A 160 6.54 0.72 10.67
CA GLN A 160 5.33 1.12 9.94
C GLN A 160 4.56 -0.08 9.39
N THR A 161 5.28 -1.06 8.82
CA THR A 161 4.67 -2.28 8.28
C THR A 161 3.94 -3.06 9.38
N LEU A 162 4.56 -3.19 10.56
CA LEU A 162 3.92 -3.81 11.73
C LEU A 162 2.67 -3.04 12.17
N LEU A 163 2.71 -1.72 12.21
CA LEU A 163 1.54 -0.89 12.53
C LEU A 163 0.39 -1.09 11.54
N LEU A 164 0.70 -1.17 10.25
CA LEU A 164 -0.30 -1.42 9.20
C LEU A 164 -0.86 -2.85 9.27
N ILE A 165 -0.04 -3.85 9.60
CA ILE A 165 -0.51 -5.22 9.87
C ILE A 165 -1.48 -5.21 11.05
N LEU A 166 -1.13 -4.60 12.17
CA LEU A 166 -2.01 -4.50 13.34
C LEU A 166 -3.33 -3.82 12.99
N PHE A 167 -3.29 -2.71 12.25
CA PHE A 167 -4.49 -2.00 11.83
C PHE A 167 -5.34 -2.83 10.86
N ALA A 168 -4.73 -3.48 9.87
CA ALA A 168 -5.43 -4.35 8.91
C ALA A 168 -6.05 -5.56 9.62
N SER A 169 -5.33 -6.20 10.55
CA SER A 169 -5.85 -7.32 11.34
C SER A 169 -7.02 -6.88 12.22
N TRP A 170 -6.91 -5.72 12.89
CA TRP A 170 -8.01 -5.14 13.65
C TRP A 170 -9.23 -4.85 12.77
N LEU A 171 -9.01 -4.32 11.57
CA LEU A 171 -10.06 -4.01 10.60
C LEU A 171 -10.79 -5.29 10.13
N VAL A 172 -10.03 -6.33 9.80
CA VAL A 172 -10.56 -7.65 9.41
C VAL A 172 -11.34 -8.28 10.57
N TRP A 173 -10.84 -8.16 11.80
CA TRP A 173 -11.55 -8.66 12.98
C TRP A 173 -12.86 -7.89 13.23
N ARG A 174 -12.81 -6.55 13.14
CA ARG A 174 -13.96 -5.67 13.38
C ARG A 174 -15.05 -5.82 12.33
N GLU A 175 -14.67 -6.01 11.06
CA GLU A 175 -15.60 -6.16 9.94
C GLU A 175 -15.57 -7.58 9.35
N LYS A 176 -15.45 -8.60 10.22
CA LYS A 176 -15.32 -10.00 9.81
C LYS A 176 -16.34 -10.42 8.74
N ASP A 177 -17.61 -10.06 8.89
CA ASP A 177 -18.65 -10.51 7.95
C ASP A 177 -18.41 -9.88 6.58
N PHE A 178 -18.03 -8.61 6.52
CA PHE A 178 -17.68 -7.94 5.27
C PHE A 178 -16.48 -8.57 4.54
N PHE A 179 -15.48 -9.01 5.32
CA PHE A 179 -14.26 -9.60 4.77
C PHE A 179 -14.41 -11.07 4.36
N PHE A 180 -15.17 -11.85 5.13
CA PHE A 180 -15.29 -13.29 4.96
C PHE A 180 -16.54 -13.72 4.17
N GLU A 181 -17.59 -12.89 4.09
CA GLU A 181 -18.76 -13.18 3.26
C GLU A 181 -18.39 -13.20 1.76
N PRO A 182 -18.65 -14.33 1.06
CA PRO A 182 -18.50 -14.39 -0.37
C PRO A 182 -19.49 -13.45 -1.08
N HIS A 183 -19.01 -12.69 -2.07
CA HIS A 183 -19.81 -11.67 -2.75
C HIS A 183 -21.00 -12.27 -3.52
N TYR A 184 -20.83 -13.47 -4.07
CA TYR A 184 -21.86 -14.19 -4.85
C TYR A 184 -23.05 -14.70 -4.02
N LEU A 185 -23.01 -14.58 -2.69
CA LEU A 185 -24.14 -14.94 -1.83
C LEU A 185 -25.14 -13.78 -1.64
N LYS A 186 -24.80 -12.55 -2.04
CA LYS A 186 -25.76 -11.45 -2.07
C LYS A 186 -26.43 -11.44 -3.44
N PRO A 187 -27.75 -11.64 -3.54
CA PRO A 187 -28.45 -11.35 -4.78
C PRO A 187 -28.12 -9.91 -5.16
N PRO A 188 -28.04 -9.57 -6.46
CA PRO A 188 -27.89 -8.17 -6.85
C PRO A 188 -29.02 -7.43 -6.13
N ASN A 189 -28.65 -6.50 -5.24
CA ASN A 189 -29.62 -5.56 -4.72
C ASN A 189 -30.16 -4.82 -5.94
N TYR A 190 -31.29 -5.30 -6.43
CA TYR A 190 -32.17 -4.57 -7.30
C TYR A 190 -32.57 -3.34 -6.48
N THR A 191 -31.92 -2.21 -6.75
CA THR A 191 -32.49 -0.91 -6.44
C THR A 191 -33.55 -0.67 -7.52
N PRO A 192 -34.87 -0.80 -7.24
CA PRO A 192 -35.85 -0.22 -8.13
C PRO A 192 -35.71 1.30 -8.06
N SER A 193 -35.68 1.91 -9.25
CA SER A 193 -35.76 3.36 -9.56
C SER A 193 -34.70 4.28 -8.97
#